data_AF-A0AAX3BEJ6-F1
#
_entry.id   AF-A0AAX3BEJ6-F1
#
_cell.length_a   1.000
_cell.length_b   1.000
_cell.length_c   1.000
_cell.angle_alpha   90.00
_cell.angle_beta   90.00
_cell.angle_gamma   90.00
#
_symmetry.space_group_name_H-M   'P 1'
#
loop_
_entity.id
_entity.type
_entity.pdbx_description
1 polymer ?
#
loop_
_entity_poly.entity_id
_entity_poly.type
_entity_poly.pdbx_seq_one_letter_code
_entity_poly.pdbx_strand_id
1 'polypeptide(L)'
;MRKAWVVLLLGLVFVGCEITTVEHRYKQRFDHFYGLLNDKEKAAFRADDFVTLGKLLDERMSRDKQFSNAMDAVMFDEAIHTFRMDQVGMFFKRYILTGFHQDDYQTFVNMIPKEMLVKFIENNSSVVSELESLMKREKKVALWWKKVQTDGRLGDFSPGETLSFYRWYIFPERTRSQVYYVVKFLSEQKLLGMFLKGDEMFFERIQRLTPVAATRELRLLKSRAGLERLSDGEFFRVYRDIVFKEMDQVALKKTLAMFPVE
;
A
#
# COMPACT_ATOMS: atom_id res chain seq x y z
N MET A 1 2.53 56.08 10.23
CA MET A 1 3.24 54.82 10.57
C MET A 1 2.33 53.69 11.08
N ARG A 2 1.32 53.92 11.95
CA ARG A 2 0.44 52.83 12.45
C ARG A 2 -0.39 52.09 11.39
N LYS A 3 -0.81 52.75 10.31
CA LYS A 3 -1.64 52.13 9.24
C LYS A 3 -0.87 51.14 8.36
N ALA A 4 0.43 51.33 8.18
CA ALA A 4 1.27 50.43 7.38
C ALA A 4 1.48 49.07 8.06
N TRP A 5 1.57 49.06 9.40
CA TRP A 5 1.70 47.81 10.18
C TRP A 5 0.44 46.95 10.15
N VAL A 6 -0.75 47.57 10.15
CA VAL A 6 -2.02 46.84 10.05
C VAL A 6 -2.18 46.19 8.67
N VAL A 7 -1.73 46.87 7.60
CA VAL A 7 -1.74 46.31 6.23
C VAL A 7 -0.69 45.20 6.07
N LEU A 8 0.47 45.32 6.72
CA LEU A 8 1.50 44.27 6.71
C LEU A 8 1.06 43.03 7.51
N LEU A 9 0.39 43.22 8.65
CA LEU A 9 -0.21 42.14 9.45
C LEU A 9 -1.36 41.47 8.73
N LEU A 10 -2.25 42.23 8.07
CA LEU A 10 -3.29 41.67 7.20
C LEU A 10 -2.67 40.93 6.01
N GLY A 11 -1.59 41.45 5.42
CA GLY A 11 -0.84 40.77 4.36
C GLY A 11 -0.24 39.42 4.81
N LEU A 12 0.29 39.34 6.03
CA LEU A 12 0.78 38.08 6.62
C LEU A 12 -0.34 37.07 6.91
N VAL A 13 -1.54 37.55 7.29
CA VAL A 13 -2.70 36.68 7.55
C VAL A 13 -3.31 36.13 6.24
N PHE A 14 -3.30 36.90 5.14
CA PHE A 14 -3.82 36.45 3.85
C PHE A 14 -2.86 35.54 3.05
N VAL A 15 -1.55 35.56 3.34
CA VAL A 15 -0.59 34.57 2.80
C VAL A 15 -0.70 33.22 3.52
N GLY A 16 -1.39 33.17 4.67
CA GLY A 16 -1.70 31.96 5.43
C GLY A 16 -2.86 31.13 4.87
N CYS A 17 -3.30 31.36 3.63
CA CYS A 17 -4.15 30.40 2.94
C CYS A 17 -3.28 29.21 2.56
N GLU A 18 -3.00 28.32 3.52
CA GLU A 18 -2.33 27.05 3.28
C GLU A 18 -3.05 26.36 2.13
N ILE A 19 -2.38 26.24 0.99
CA ILE A 19 -2.70 25.20 0.03
C ILE A 19 -2.36 23.91 0.77
N THR A 20 -3.32 23.40 1.54
CA THR A 20 -3.18 22.17 2.31
C THR A 20 -2.97 21.08 1.26
N THR A 21 -1.73 20.63 1.10
CA THR A 21 -1.41 19.59 0.14
C THR A 21 -2.26 18.36 0.46
N VAL A 22 -2.58 17.55 -0.56
CA VAL A 22 -3.33 16.30 -0.37
C VAL A 22 -2.69 15.46 0.74
N GLU A 23 -1.36 15.43 0.77
CA GLU A 23 -0.55 14.80 1.80
C GLU A 23 -0.82 15.32 3.22
N HIS A 24 -0.84 16.64 3.41
CA HIS A 24 -1.12 17.24 4.72
C HIS A 24 -2.53 16.88 5.23
N ARG A 25 -3.52 16.82 4.33
CA ARG A 25 -4.88 16.39 4.71
C ARG A 25 -4.90 14.94 5.19
N TYR A 26 -4.22 14.03 4.49
CA TYR A 26 -4.15 12.63 4.95
C TYR A 26 -3.45 12.48 6.30
N LYS A 27 -2.37 13.24 6.53
CA LYS A 27 -1.66 13.26 7.82
C LYS A 27 -2.56 13.69 8.97
N GLN A 28 -3.26 14.82 8.82
CA GLN A 28 -4.15 15.33 9.86
C GLN A 28 -5.30 14.35 10.17
N ARG A 29 -5.91 13.77 9.13
CA ARG A 29 -6.99 12.77 9.29
C ARG A 29 -6.50 11.56 10.06
N PHE A 30 -5.32 11.04 9.73
CA PHE A 30 -4.73 9.91 10.46
C PHE A 30 -4.38 10.28 11.91
N ASP A 31 -3.76 11.44 12.12
CA ASP A 31 -3.35 11.91 13.45
C ASP A 31 -4.54 12.12 14.38
N HIS A 32 -5.67 12.63 13.86
CA HIS A 32 -6.93 12.76 14.62
C HIS A 32 -7.44 11.42 15.12
N PHE A 33 -7.42 10.37 14.30
CA PHE A 33 -7.84 9.04 14.72
C PHE A 33 -6.82 8.36 15.63
N TYR A 34 -5.57 8.27 15.17
CA TYR A 34 -4.53 7.49 15.82
C TYR A 34 -4.08 8.11 17.16
N GLY A 35 -4.24 9.42 17.31
CA GLY A 35 -4.03 10.14 18.57
C GLY A 35 -5.05 9.82 19.66
N LEU A 36 -6.23 9.30 19.33
CA LEU A 36 -7.25 8.89 20.32
C LEU A 36 -6.94 7.51 20.92
N LEU A 37 -6.15 6.70 20.21
CA LEU A 37 -5.87 5.32 20.58
C LEU A 37 -4.88 5.24 21.74
N ASN A 38 -5.17 4.38 22.72
CA ASN A 38 -4.20 3.98 23.75
C ASN A 38 -3.24 2.90 23.22
N ASP A 39 -2.24 2.53 24.02
CA ASP A 39 -1.19 1.59 23.59
C ASP A 39 -1.72 0.20 23.16
N LYS A 40 -2.77 -0.31 23.83
CA LYS A 40 -3.38 -1.60 23.48
C LYS A 40 -4.13 -1.53 22.15
N GLU A 41 -4.91 -0.45 21.95
CA GLU A 41 -5.62 -0.18 20.71
C GLU A 41 -4.64 0.03 19.55
N LYS A 42 -3.58 0.79 19.77
CA LYS A 42 -2.51 0.98 18.77
C LYS A 42 -1.83 -0.34 18.43
N ALA A 43 -1.55 -1.22 19.40
CA ALA A 43 -0.97 -2.53 19.13
C ALA A 43 -1.89 -3.40 18.26
N ALA A 44 -3.20 -3.44 18.55
CA ALA A 44 -4.17 -4.16 17.73
C ALA A 44 -4.27 -3.57 16.31
N PHE A 45 -4.25 -2.23 16.19
CA PHE A 45 -4.23 -1.53 14.90
C PHE A 45 -2.99 -1.87 14.07
N ARG A 46 -1.79 -1.91 14.68
CA ARG A 46 -0.54 -2.25 13.98
C ARG A 46 -0.50 -3.71 13.53
N ALA A 47 -1.03 -4.62 14.35
CA ALA A 47 -1.09 -6.05 14.08
C ALA A 47 -2.18 -6.49 13.08
N ASP A 48 -2.96 -5.56 12.53
CA ASP A 48 -4.13 -5.85 11.67
C ASP A 48 -5.23 -6.68 12.36
N ASP A 49 -5.26 -6.69 13.70
CA ASP A 49 -6.33 -7.33 14.48
C ASP A 49 -7.50 -6.36 14.69
N PHE A 50 -8.21 -6.07 13.61
CA PHE A 50 -9.34 -5.14 13.61
C PHE A 50 -10.53 -5.65 14.42
N VAL A 51 -10.65 -6.97 14.61
CA VAL A 51 -11.71 -7.55 15.43
C VAL A 51 -11.47 -7.22 16.91
N THR A 52 -10.25 -7.42 17.41
CA THR A 52 -9.89 -7.04 18.78
C THR A 52 -9.92 -5.52 18.94
N LEU A 53 -9.38 -4.77 17.98
CA LEU A 53 -9.45 -3.31 18.00
C LEU A 53 -10.90 -2.83 18.12
N GLY A 54 -11.81 -3.33 17.27
CA GLY A 54 -13.21 -2.94 17.27
C GLY A 54 -13.86 -3.13 18.64
N LYS A 55 -13.62 -4.28 19.28
CA LYS A 55 -14.12 -4.55 20.64
C LYS A 55 -13.58 -3.57 21.68
N LEU A 56 -12.26 -3.30 21.64
CA LEU A 56 -11.63 -2.37 22.59
C LEU A 56 -12.21 -0.96 22.45
N LEU A 57 -12.41 -0.51 21.21
CA LEU A 57 -13.01 0.80 20.92
C LEU A 57 -14.46 0.84 21.38
N ASP A 58 -15.29 -0.16 21.04
CA ASP A 58 -16.70 -0.24 21.46
C ASP A 58 -16.83 -0.22 23.01
N GLU A 59 -16.00 -0.98 23.70
CA GLU A 59 -15.97 -0.98 25.17
C GLU A 59 -15.63 0.41 25.73
N ARG A 60 -14.66 1.10 25.12
CA ARG A 60 -14.24 2.44 25.55
C ARG A 60 -15.29 3.50 25.22
N MET A 61 -15.93 3.44 24.05
CA MET A 61 -17.07 4.28 23.67
C MET A 61 -18.18 4.22 24.75
N SER A 62 -18.45 3.03 25.29
CA SER A 62 -19.51 2.84 26.29
C SER A 62 -19.17 3.36 27.69
N ARG A 63 -17.89 3.62 28.00
CA ARG A 63 -17.40 3.94 29.35
C ARG A 63 -16.78 5.33 29.48
N ASP A 64 -16.24 5.87 28.40
CA ASP A 64 -15.54 7.15 28.34
C ASP A 64 -16.27 8.10 27.39
N LYS A 65 -17.09 8.99 27.96
CA LYS A 65 -17.88 9.96 27.20
C LYS A 65 -17.01 10.94 26.41
N GLN A 66 -15.83 11.29 26.92
CA GLN A 66 -14.93 12.21 26.22
C GLN A 66 -14.33 11.53 24.98
N PHE A 67 -13.89 10.29 25.12
CA PHE A 67 -13.45 9.47 23.99
C PHE A 67 -14.59 9.26 22.98
N SER A 68 -15.81 8.94 23.45
CA SER A 68 -16.96 8.75 22.57
C SER A 68 -17.22 9.97 21.70
N ASN A 69 -17.31 11.16 22.30
CA ASN A 69 -17.55 12.39 21.55
C ASN A 69 -16.42 12.68 20.53
N ALA A 70 -15.17 12.41 20.90
CA ALA A 70 -14.02 12.63 20.02
C ALA A 70 -13.99 11.64 18.85
N MET A 71 -14.29 10.37 19.11
CA MET A 71 -14.36 9.34 18.07
C MET A 71 -15.55 9.57 17.13
N ASP A 72 -16.71 9.94 17.66
CA ASP A 72 -17.88 10.30 16.85
C ASP A 72 -17.56 11.47 15.92
N ALA A 73 -16.88 12.51 16.43
CA ALA A 73 -16.43 13.64 15.60
C ALA A 73 -15.52 13.18 14.46
N VAL A 74 -14.52 12.33 14.74
CA VAL A 74 -13.67 11.73 13.71
C VAL A 74 -14.50 10.97 12.67
N MET A 75 -15.47 10.15 13.11
CA MET A 75 -16.30 9.38 12.20
C MET A 75 -17.25 10.25 11.36
N PHE A 76 -17.75 11.36 11.90
CA PHE A 76 -18.57 12.32 11.16
C PHE A 76 -17.74 13.10 10.13
N ASP A 77 -16.55 13.58 10.52
CA ASP A 77 -15.63 14.30 9.63
C ASP A 77 -15.21 13.44 8.44
N GLU A 78 -15.06 12.13 8.66
CA GLU A 78 -14.70 11.15 7.64
C GLU A 78 -15.91 10.58 6.89
N ALA A 79 -17.13 10.97 7.24
CA ALA A 79 -18.38 10.44 6.70
C ALA A 79 -18.52 8.90 6.83
N ILE A 80 -17.98 8.33 7.91
CA ILE A 80 -17.99 6.89 8.24
C ILE A 80 -18.79 6.58 9.52
N HIS A 81 -19.65 7.49 9.99
CA HIS A 81 -20.43 7.30 11.23
C HIS A 81 -21.31 6.03 11.27
N THR A 82 -21.57 5.40 10.14
CA THR A 82 -22.31 4.13 10.05
C THR A 82 -21.41 2.89 10.15
N PHE A 83 -20.09 3.07 10.17
CA PHE A 83 -19.14 1.97 10.26
C PHE A 83 -19.11 1.44 11.68
N ARG A 84 -18.98 0.12 11.81
CA ARG A 84 -18.59 -0.52 13.06
C ARG A 84 -17.13 -0.18 13.39
N MET A 85 -16.73 -0.29 14.66
CA MET A 85 -15.37 0.10 15.08
C MET A 85 -14.25 -0.71 14.42
N ASP A 86 -14.49 -1.99 14.08
CA ASP A 86 -13.54 -2.79 13.30
C ASP A 86 -13.34 -2.20 11.89
N GLN A 87 -14.43 -1.74 11.27
CA GLN A 87 -14.41 -1.09 9.96
C GLN A 87 -13.79 0.31 10.01
N VAL A 88 -13.93 1.05 11.11
CA VAL A 88 -13.24 2.33 11.32
C VAL A 88 -11.72 2.12 11.32
N GLY A 89 -11.21 1.16 12.10
CA GLY A 89 -9.78 0.83 12.08
C GLY A 89 -9.30 0.40 10.69
N MET A 90 -10.08 -0.45 10.00
CA MET A 90 -9.78 -0.83 8.61
C MET A 90 -9.77 0.39 7.68
N PHE A 91 -10.69 1.34 7.83
CA PHE A 91 -10.76 2.53 7.00
C PHE A 91 -9.46 3.34 7.09
N PHE A 92 -9.03 3.65 8.31
CA PHE A 92 -7.81 4.44 8.52
C PHE A 92 -6.56 3.73 8.02
N LYS A 93 -6.44 2.41 8.20
CA LYS A 93 -5.26 1.69 7.70
C LYS A 93 -5.28 1.48 6.18
N ARG A 94 -6.41 1.05 5.62
CA ARG A 94 -6.53 0.64 4.21
C ARG A 94 -6.77 1.79 3.24
N TYR A 95 -7.31 2.91 3.71
CA TYR A 95 -7.62 4.05 2.84
C TYR A 95 -6.78 5.27 3.17
N ILE A 96 -6.79 5.72 4.43
CA ILE A 96 -6.06 6.94 4.81
C ILE A 96 -4.55 6.73 4.74
N LEU A 97 -4.03 5.72 5.44
CA LEU A 97 -2.60 5.43 5.47
C LEU A 97 -2.10 4.94 4.10
N THR A 98 -2.92 4.18 3.36
CA THR A 98 -2.58 3.71 2.01
C THR A 98 -2.47 4.85 1.01
N GLY A 99 -3.46 5.77 0.98
CA GLY A 99 -3.44 6.94 0.10
C GLY A 99 -2.24 7.84 0.35
N PHE A 100 -1.69 7.82 1.56
CA PHE A 100 -0.50 8.56 1.92
C PHE A 100 0.81 7.91 1.42
N HIS A 101 0.91 6.58 1.46
CA HIS A 101 2.14 5.85 1.12
C HIS A 101 2.21 5.34 -0.32
N GLN A 102 1.17 5.56 -1.12
CA GLN A 102 1.08 5.03 -2.48
C GLN A 102 2.28 5.45 -3.35
N ASP A 103 2.71 6.71 -3.26
CA ASP A 103 3.84 7.24 -4.04
C ASP A 103 5.20 6.80 -3.48
N ASP A 104 5.28 6.46 -2.20
CA ASP A 104 6.53 6.03 -1.56
C ASP A 104 6.91 4.58 -1.93
N TYR A 105 5.97 3.76 -2.41
CA TYR A 105 6.22 2.37 -2.80
C TYR A 105 7.25 2.24 -3.91
N GLN A 106 7.14 3.06 -4.97
CA GLN A 106 8.09 2.98 -6.08
C GLN A 106 9.50 3.35 -5.62
N THR A 107 9.60 4.31 -4.70
CA THR A 107 10.86 4.68 -4.07
C THR A 107 11.44 3.50 -3.29
N PHE A 108 10.63 2.84 -2.46
CA PHE A 108 11.02 1.66 -1.70
C PHE A 108 11.58 0.53 -2.58
N VAL A 109 10.82 0.08 -3.58
CA VAL A 109 11.22 -1.05 -4.44
C VAL A 109 12.46 -0.74 -5.29
N ASN A 110 12.69 0.53 -5.62
CA ASN A 110 13.87 0.96 -6.35
C ASN A 110 15.13 1.01 -5.47
N MET A 111 15.00 1.13 -4.15
CA MET A 111 16.15 1.19 -3.23
C MET A 111 16.63 -0.19 -2.75
N ILE A 112 15.76 -1.19 -2.69
CA ILE A 112 16.14 -2.52 -2.19
C ILE A 112 16.80 -3.39 -3.29
N PRO A 113 17.69 -4.33 -2.96
CA PRO A 113 18.19 -5.32 -3.92
C PRO A 113 17.06 -6.16 -4.55
N LYS A 114 17.31 -6.70 -5.75
CA LYS A 114 16.30 -7.47 -6.50
C LYS A 114 15.88 -8.72 -5.73
N GLU A 115 16.84 -9.38 -5.10
CA GLU A 115 16.67 -10.59 -4.30
C GLU A 115 15.79 -10.31 -3.08
N MET A 116 15.96 -9.12 -2.47
CA MET A 116 15.13 -8.66 -1.36
C MET A 116 13.71 -8.33 -1.82
N LEU A 117 13.54 -7.74 -3.01
CA LEU A 117 12.22 -7.48 -3.58
C LEU A 117 11.43 -8.78 -3.79
N VAL A 118 12.08 -9.84 -4.30
CA VAL A 118 11.44 -11.15 -4.45
C VAL A 118 10.99 -11.70 -3.10
N LYS A 119 11.87 -11.67 -2.08
CA LYS A 119 11.54 -12.13 -0.72
C LYS A 119 10.43 -11.31 -0.06
N PHE A 120 10.42 -10.00 -0.27
CA PHE A 120 9.35 -9.11 0.17
C PHE A 120 8.00 -9.53 -0.43
N ILE A 121 7.98 -9.80 -1.73
CA ILE A 121 6.76 -10.24 -2.43
C ILE A 121 6.34 -11.63 -1.95
N GLU A 122 7.27 -12.55 -1.71
CA GLU A 122 7.02 -13.88 -1.16
C GLU A 122 6.61 -13.88 0.32
N ASN A 123 6.57 -12.71 0.97
CA ASN A 123 6.30 -12.57 2.40
C ASN A 123 7.28 -13.40 3.26
N ASN A 124 8.54 -13.48 2.84
CA ASN A 124 9.59 -14.21 3.55
C ASN A 124 10.06 -13.41 4.76
N SER A 125 10.01 -14.01 5.96
CA SER A 125 10.37 -13.35 7.22
C SER A 125 11.83 -12.86 7.28
N SER A 126 12.74 -13.44 6.49
CA SER A 126 14.14 -12.98 6.43
C SER A 126 14.29 -11.55 5.88
N VAL A 127 13.29 -11.05 5.14
CA VAL A 127 13.33 -9.71 4.56
C VAL A 127 13.47 -8.62 5.62
N VAL A 128 12.98 -8.86 6.83
CA VAL A 128 13.04 -7.91 7.95
C VAL A 128 14.49 -7.66 8.37
N SER A 129 15.22 -8.73 8.66
CA SER A 129 16.63 -8.62 9.09
C SER A 129 17.53 -8.13 7.95
N GLU A 130 17.21 -8.48 6.71
CA GLU A 130 17.91 -7.98 5.53
C GLU A 130 17.70 -6.47 5.33
N LEU A 131 16.48 -5.96 5.51
CA LEU A 131 16.19 -4.52 5.49
C LEU A 131 16.92 -3.80 6.62
N GLU A 132 16.92 -4.34 7.84
CA GLU A 132 17.66 -3.77 8.97
C GLU A 132 19.17 -3.68 8.71
N SER A 133 19.75 -4.73 8.12
CA SER A 133 21.15 -4.71 7.68
C SER A 133 21.37 -3.66 6.59
N LEU A 134 20.44 -3.54 5.64
CA LEU A 134 20.51 -2.56 4.56
C LEU A 134 20.43 -1.12 5.08
N MET A 135 19.57 -0.84 6.06
CA MET A 135 19.47 0.47 6.71
C MET A 135 20.77 0.89 7.41
N LYS A 136 21.53 -0.06 7.96
CA LYS A 136 22.82 0.25 8.62
C LYS A 136 23.93 0.61 7.63
N ARG A 137 23.89 0.05 6.42
CA ARG A 137 24.95 0.23 5.41
C ARG A 137 24.62 1.25 4.31
N GLU A 138 23.33 1.43 3.98
CA GLU A 138 22.87 2.34 2.92
C GLU A 138 22.16 3.58 3.48
N LYS A 139 22.82 4.74 3.41
CA LYS A 139 22.28 6.02 3.89
C LYS A 139 20.92 6.37 3.27
N LYS A 140 20.72 6.10 1.98
CA LYS A 140 19.46 6.40 1.28
C LYS A 140 18.28 5.61 1.87
N VAL A 141 18.50 4.32 2.18
CA VAL A 141 17.49 3.45 2.79
C VAL A 141 17.19 3.90 4.21
N ALA A 142 18.22 4.26 4.99
CA ALA A 142 18.04 4.81 6.34
C ALA A 142 17.23 6.13 6.34
N LEU A 143 17.50 7.02 5.39
CA LEU A 143 16.77 8.29 5.25
C LEU A 143 15.32 8.06 4.84
N TRP A 144 15.07 7.15 3.90
CA TRP A 144 13.71 6.76 3.53
C TRP A 144 12.96 6.15 4.72
N TRP A 145 13.61 5.24 5.45
CA TRP A 145 13.03 4.65 6.65
C TRP A 145 12.63 5.72 7.67
N LYS A 146 13.54 6.67 7.95
CA LYS A 146 13.25 7.79 8.85
C LYS A 146 12.05 8.62 8.36
N LYS A 147 11.98 8.94 7.06
CA LYS A 147 10.84 9.65 6.45
C LYS A 147 9.53 8.89 6.67
N VAL A 148 9.51 7.58 6.43
CA VAL A 148 8.33 6.73 6.62
C VAL A 148 7.92 6.63 8.09
N GLN A 149 8.88 6.65 9.01
CA GLN A 149 8.60 6.62 10.44
C GLN A 149 8.06 7.98 10.94
N THR A 150 8.66 9.10 10.55
CA THR A 150 8.25 10.43 11.04
C THR A 150 7.08 11.00 10.25
N ASP A 151 7.28 11.18 8.96
CA ASP A 151 6.35 11.88 8.09
C ASP A 151 5.25 10.91 7.68
N GLY A 152 5.65 9.66 7.41
CA GLY A 152 4.80 8.51 7.07
C GLY A 152 3.83 8.05 8.16
N ARG A 153 3.96 8.53 9.40
CA ARG A 153 3.13 8.10 10.55
C ARG A 153 3.17 6.58 10.83
N LEU A 154 4.23 5.92 10.39
CA LEU A 154 4.55 4.55 10.77
C LEU A 154 5.54 4.48 11.95
N GLY A 155 5.73 5.58 12.69
CA GLY A 155 6.73 5.72 13.76
C GLY A 155 6.63 4.70 14.91
N ASP A 156 5.43 4.19 15.17
CA ASP A 156 5.19 3.14 16.16
C ASP A 156 5.26 1.73 15.58
N PHE A 157 5.47 1.59 14.26
CA PHE A 157 5.51 0.31 13.56
C PHE A 157 6.95 -0.20 13.52
N SER A 158 7.12 -1.45 13.93
CA SER A 158 8.35 -2.19 13.71
C SER A 158 8.67 -2.35 12.21
N PRO A 159 9.93 -2.71 11.87
CA PRO A 159 10.30 -3.13 10.53
C PRO A 159 9.37 -4.17 9.91
N GLY A 160 8.99 -5.19 10.67
CA GLY A 160 8.05 -6.22 10.21
C GLY A 160 6.65 -5.69 9.93
N GLU A 161 6.10 -4.86 10.82
CA GLU A 161 4.77 -4.27 10.65
C GLU A 161 4.73 -3.29 9.47
N THR A 162 5.79 -2.50 9.27
CA THR A 162 5.91 -1.59 8.12
C THR A 162 5.98 -2.36 6.82
N LEU A 163 6.82 -3.40 6.73
CA LEU A 163 6.90 -4.23 5.52
C LEU A 163 5.59 -4.95 5.25
N SER A 164 4.92 -5.45 6.29
CA SER A 164 3.58 -6.03 6.16
C SER A 164 2.58 -5.03 5.62
N PHE A 165 2.60 -3.79 6.11
CA PHE A 165 1.75 -2.72 5.60
C PHE A 165 1.97 -2.45 4.10
N TYR A 166 3.24 -2.28 3.69
CA TYR A 166 3.58 -2.10 2.27
C TYR A 166 3.16 -3.29 1.41
N ARG A 167 3.31 -4.53 1.91
CA ARG A 167 3.01 -5.75 1.15
C ARG A 167 1.51 -6.02 1.01
N TRP A 168 0.73 -5.72 2.04
CA TRP A 168 -0.69 -6.04 2.07
C TRP A 168 -1.58 -4.94 1.53
N TYR A 169 -1.17 -3.67 1.68
CA TYR A 169 -2.03 -2.53 1.36
C TYR A 169 -1.51 -1.65 0.22
N ILE A 170 -0.18 -1.55 0.05
CA ILE A 170 0.39 -0.68 -0.99
C ILE A 170 0.74 -1.46 -2.27
N PHE A 171 1.13 -2.73 -2.14
CA PHE A 171 1.59 -3.55 -3.26
C PHE A 171 0.56 -3.61 -4.41
N PRO A 172 0.82 -2.97 -5.57
CA PRO A 172 -0.20 -2.70 -6.60
C PRO A 172 -0.72 -3.95 -7.32
N GLU A 173 0.02 -5.05 -7.27
CA GLU A 173 -0.25 -6.28 -8.02
C GLU A 173 -1.51 -7.00 -7.57
N ARG A 174 -1.94 -6.78 -6.32
CA ARG A 174 -3.16 -7.41 -5.78
C ARG A 174 -4.44 -6.70 -6.24
N THR A 175 -4.33 -5.66 -7.07
CA THR A 175 -5.49 -4.99 -7.65
C THR A 175 -6.02 -5.74 -8.86
N ARG A 176 -7.35 -5.76 -8.99
CA ARG A 176 -8.02 -6.35 -10.17
C ARG A 176 -7.56 -5.73 -11.48
N SER A 177 -7.20 -4.45 -11.49
CA SER A 177 -6.72 -3.77 -12.69
C SER A 177 -5.39 -4.34 -13.18
N GLN A 178 -4.43 -4.62 -12.30
CA GLN A 178 -3.13 -5.17 -12.73
C GLN A 178 -3.28 -6.60 -13.25
N VAL A 179 -4.04 -7.43 -12.52
CA VAL A 179 -4.35 -8.80 -12.96
C VAL A 179 -5.06 -8.80 -14.32
N TYR A 180 -6.01 -7.88 -14.56
CA TYR A 180 -6.66 -7.73 -15.86
C TYR A 180 -5.65 -7.53 -16.98
N TYR A 181 -4.70 -6.61 -16.83
CA TYR A 181 -3.73 -6.32 -17.88
C TYR A 181 -2.78 -7.51 -18.15
N VAL A 182 -2.38 -8.24 -17.10
CA VAL A 182 -1.55 -9.44 -17.27
C VAL A 182 -2.33 -10.57 -17.94
N VAL A 183 -3.57 -10.83 -17.52
CA VAL A 183 -4.42 -11.86 -18.14
C VAL A 183 -4.71 -11.52 -19.60
N LYS A 184 -5.01 -10.24 -19.89
CA LYS A 184 -5.22 -9.74 -21.25
C LYS A 184 -4.00 -10.03 -22.13
N PHE A 185 -2.82 -9.60 -21.70
CA PHE A 185 -1.58 -9.84 -22.42
C PHE A 185 -1.35 -11.33 -22.67
N LEU A 186 -1.49 -12.17 -21.64
CA LEU A 186 -1.31 -13.61 -21.76
C LEU A 186 -2.32 -14.25 -22.73
N SER A 187 -3.56 -13.77 -22.75
CA SER A 187 -4.59 -14.25 -23.67
C SER A 187 -4.29 -13.83 -25.12
N GLU A 188 -3.93 -12.56 -25.34
CA GLU A 188 -3.56 -12.03 -26.67
C GLU A 188 -2.33 -12.74 -27.25
N GLN A 189 -1.41 -13.20 -26.40
CA GLN A 189 -0.26 -14.02 -26.81
C GLN A 189 -0.53 -15.53 -26.86
N LYS A 190 -1.75 -15.99 -26.55
CA LYS A 190 -2.12 -17.42 -26.47
C LYS A 190 -1.25 -18.23 -25.49
N LEU A 191 -0.91 -17.60 -24.37
CA LEU A 191 -0.10 -18.19 -23.29
C LEU A 191 -0.88 -18.36 -21.99
N LEU A 192 -2.12 -17.84 -21.90
CA LEU A 192 -2.92 -17.89 -20.68
C LEU A 192 -3.18 -19.33 -20.22
N GLY A 193 -3.51 -20.26 -21.13
CA GLY A 193 -3.73 -21.66 -20.78
C GLY A 193 -2.47 -22.32 -20.19
N MET A 194 -1.31 -22.10 -20.82
CA MET A 194 -0.01 -22.60 -20.34
C MET A 194 0.37 -22.00 -18.98
N PHE A 195 0.16 -20.69 -18.82
CA PHE A 195 0.43 -19.97 -17.58
C PHE A 195 -0.36 -20.53 -16.40
N LEU A 196 -1.67 -20.71 -16.59
CA LEU A 196 -2.58 -21.21 -15.54
C LEU A 196 -2.28 -22.66 -15.15
N LYS A 197 -1.84 -23.49 -16.11
CA LYS A 197 -1.45 -24.89 -15.87
C LYS A 197 -0.05 -25.02 -15.26
N GLY A 198 0.74 -23.94 -15.26
CA GLY A 198 2.13 -23.99 -14.83
C GLY A 198 3.03 -24.80 -15.77
N ASP A 199 2.72 -24.80 -17.07
CA ASP A 199 3.47 -25.54 -18.09
C ASP A 199 4.95 -25.12 -18.11
N GLU A 200 5.87 -26.09 -18.13
CA GLU A 200 7.32 -25.84 -18.13
C GLU A 200 7.76 -25.07 -19.38
N MET A 201 7.07 -25.26 -20.51
CA MET A 201 7.37 -24.54 -21.76
C MET A 201 6.88 -23.09 -21.78
N PHE A 202 6.11 -22.66 -20.77
CA PHE A 202 5.61 -21.29 -20.68
C PHE A 202 6.75 -20.27 -20.73
N PHE A 203 7.81 -20.49 -19.96
CA PHE A 203 8.94 -19.56 -19.86
C PHE A 203 9.73 -19.47 -21.16
N GLU A 204 9.92 -20.61 -21.84
CA GLU A 204 10.56 -20.66 -23.15
C GLU A 204 9.76 -19.87 -24.19
N ARG A 205 8.42 -19.99 -24.17
CA ARG A 205 7.55 -19.22 -25.08
C ARG A 205 7.54 -17.73 -24.79
N ILE A 206 7.51 -17.33 -23.52
CA ILE A 206 7.62 -15.90 -23.13
C ILE A 206 8.93 -15.30 -23.63
N GLN A 207 10.06 -16.01 -23.47
CA GLN A 207 11.36 -15.53 -23.94
C GLN A 207 11.43 -15.39 -25.48
N ARG A 208 10.62 -16.18 -26.20
CA ARG A 208 10.55 -16.15 -27.68
C ARG A 208 9.55 -15.13 -28.23
N LEU A 209 8.88 -14.35 -27.39
CA LEU A 209 8.00 -13.26 -27.84
C LEU A 209 8.80 -12.24 -28.67
N THR A 210 8.69 -12.39 -29.97
CA THR A 210 9.50 -11.71 -31.00
C THR A 210 8.95 -10.36 -31.49
N PRO A 211 7.67 -9.95 -31.28
CA PRO A 211 7.24 -8.61 -31.67
C PRO A 211 7.72 -7.53 -30.69
N VAL A 212 8.29 -6.44 -31.21
CA VAL A 212 8.64 -5.23 -30.44
C VAL A 212 7.47 -4.71 -29.60
N ALA A 213 6.24 -4.82 -30.13
CA ALA A 213 5.02 -4.43 -29.43
C ALA A 213 4.79 -5.24 -28.14
N ALA A 214 4.99 -6.56 -28.18
CA ALA A 214 4.84 -7.44 -27.02
C ALA A 214 5.91 -7.14 -25.95
N THR A 215 7.15 -6.87 -26.36
CA THR A 215 8.22 -6.47 -25.44
C THR A 215 7.93 -5.12 -24.78
N ARG A 216 7.37 -4.16 -25.53
CA ARG A 216 6.97 -2.84 -25.00
C ARG A 216 5.82 -2.97 -24.01
N GLU A 217 4.81 -3.76 -24.33
CA GLU A 217 3.67 -4.00 -23.45
C GLU A 217 4.12 -4.71 -22.17
N LEU A 218 4.96 -5.74 -22.25
CA LEU A 218 5.51 -6.44 -21.08
C LEU A 218 6.32 -5.50 -20.19
N ARG A 219 7.15 -4.62 -20.77
CA ARG A 219 7.85 -3.57 -20.02
C ARG A 219 6.89 -2.62 -19.32
N LEU A 220 5.80 -2.23 -19.99
CA LEU A 220 4.77 -1.37 -19.41
C LEU A 220 4.05 -2.05 -18.24
N LEU A 221 3.71 -3.34 -18.37
CA LEU A 221 3.13 -4.13 -17.28
C LEU A 221 4.05 -4.15 -16.07
N LYS A 222 5.33 -4.48 -16.28
CA LYS A 222 6.32 -4.53 -15.19
C LYS A 222 6.57 -3.16 -14.56
N SER A 223 6.57 -2.09 -15.35
CA SER A 223 6.74 -0.72 -14.83
C SER A 223 5.54 -0.28 -14.00
N ARG A 224 4.30 -0.53 -14.46
CA ARG A 224 3.07 -0.26 -13.70
C ARG A 224 3.00 -1.03 -12.38
N ALA A 225 3.62 -2.21 -12.36
CA ALA A 225 3.74 -3.08 -11.22
C ALA A 225 4.86 -2.69 -10.23
N GLY A 226 5.78 -1.79 -10.63
CA GLY A 226 7.02 -1.56 -9.90
C GLY A 226 8.00 -2.75 -9.92
N LEU A 227 7.81 -3.69 -10.86
CA LEU A 227 8.55 -4.94 -11.01
C LEU A 227 9.47 -4.96 -12.25
N GLU A 228 9.83 -3.79 -12.78
CA GLU A 228 10.68 -3.64 -13.96
C GLU A 228 12.05 -4.32 -13.84
N ARG A 229 12.54 -4.46 -12.60
CA ARG A 229 13.82 -5.09 -12.27
C ARG A 229 13.78 -6.62 -12.22
N LEU A 230 12.59 -7.22 -12.20
CA LEU A 230 12.44 -8.67 -12.29
C LEU A 230 12.71 -9.12 -13.73
N SER A 231 13.26 -10.31 -13.92
CA SER A 231 13.21 -10.96 -15.24
C SER A 231 11.76 -11.28 -15.59
N ASP A 232 11.47 -11.50 -16.87
CA ASP A 232 10.10 -11.82 -17.30
C ASP A 232 9.62 -13.13 -16.64
N GLY A 233 10.53 -14.11 -16.48
CA GLY A 233 10.24 -15.34 -15.76
C GLY A 233 9.88 -15.11 -14.29
N GLU A 234 10.64 -14.28 -13.57
CA GLU A 234 10.33 -13.95 -12.17
C GLU A 234 9.03 -13.17 -12.04
N PHE A 235 8.76 -12.24 -12.95
CA PHE A 235 7.51 -11.48 -13.00
C PHE A 235 6.30 -12.41 -13.12
N PHE A 236 6.30 -13.32 -14.10
CA PHE A 236 5.20 -14.26 -14.27
C PHE A 236 5.10 -15.29 -13.13
N ARG A 237 6.23 -15.72 -12.57
CA ARG A 237 6.25 -16.56 -11.36
C ARG A 237 5.55 -15.88 -10.19
N VAL A 238 5.86 -14.60 -9.93
CA VAL A 238 5.18 -13.79 -8.90
C VAL A 238 3.68 -13.76 -9.14
N TYR A 239 3.24 -13.51 -10.38
CA TYR A 239 1.82 -13.48 -10.69
C TYR A 239 1.11 -14.81 -10.43
N ARG A 240 1.70 -15.91 -10.92
CA ARG A 240 1.10 -17.24 -10.83
C ARG A 240 1.10 -17.75 -9.38
N ASP A 241 2.25 -17.67 -8.73
CA ASP A 241 2.50 -18.40 -7.50
C ASP A 241 2.09 -17.61 -6.26
N ILE A 242 1.93 -16.29 -6.39
CA ILE A 242 1.66 -15.38 -5.28
C ILE A 242 0.39 -14.58 -5.57
N VAL A 243 0.38 -13.72 -6.59
CA VAL A 243 -0.71 -12.76 -6.82
C VAL A 243 -2.04 -13.46 -7.07
N PHE A 244 -2.10 -14.44 -7.96
CA PHE A 244 -3.33 -15.16 -8.30
C PHE A 244 -3.87 -15.98 -7.12
N LYS A 245 -2.99 -16.46 -6.24
CA LYS A 245 -3.39 -17.22 -5.05
C LYS A 245 -3.91 -16.31 -3.93
N GLU A 246 -3.30 -15.14 -3.77
CA GLU A 246 -3.64 -14.20 -2.68
C GLU A 246 -4.75 -13.21 -3.03
N MET A 247 -5.07 -13.02 -4.32
CA MET A 247 -6.15 -12.13 -4.75
C MET A 247 -7.52 -12.68 -4.33
N ASP A 248 -8.51 -11.80 -4.19
CA ASP A 248 -9.92 -12.21 -4.09
C ASP A 248 -10.30 -13.14 -5.25
N GLN A 249 -10.67 -14.36 -4.90
CA GLN A 249 -10.89 -15.43 -5.88
C GLN A 249 -12.13 -15.20 -6.75
N VAL A 250 -13.13 -14.45 -6.26
CA VAL A 250 -14.31 -14.08 -7.04
C VAL A 250 -13.93 -13.06 -8.10
N ALA A 251 -13.15 -12.04 -7.73
CA ALA A 251 -12.64 -11.03 -8.64
C ALA A 251 -11.66 -11.64 -9.67
N LEU A 252 -10.81 -12.58 -9.28
CA LEU A 252 -9.94 -13.32 -10.20
C LEU A 252 -10.76 -14.12 -11.22
N LYS A 253 -11.71 -14.94 -10.77
CA LYS A 253 -12.59 -15.72 -11.67
C LYS A 253 -13.34 -14.83 -12.66
N LYS A 254 -13.89 -13.71 -12.18
CA LYS A 254 -14.56 -12.72 -13.04
C LYS A 254 -13.62 -12.12 -14.08
N THR A 255 -12.35 -11.92 -13.72
CA THR A 255 -11.35 -11.36 -14.65
C THR A 255 -10.92 -12.39 -15.68
N LEU A 256 -10.68 -13.64 -15.28
CA LEU A 256 -10.33 -14.72 -16.20
C LEU A 256 -11.44 -15.02 -17.21
N ALA A 257 -12.71 -14.96 -16.77
CA ALA A 257 -13.86 -15.18 -17.65
C ALA A 257 -14.02 -14.14 -18.78
N MET A 258 -13.29 -13.02 -18.72
CA MET A 258 -13.31 -11.98 -19.77
C MET A 258 -12.42 -12.33 -20.97
N PHE A 259 -11.60 -13.38 -20.88
CA PHE A 259 -10.59 -13.69 -21.88
C PHE A 259 -10.64 -15.17 -22.31
N PRO A 260 -10.41 -15.47 -23.59
CA PRO A 260 -10.31 -16.84 -24.04
C PRO A 260 -9.08 -17.53 -23.43
N VAL A 261 -9.29 -18.76 -22.97
CA VAL A 261 -8.23 -19.68 -22.52
C VAL A 261 -8.01 -20.69 -23.65
N GLU A 262 -7.24 -20.27 -24.66
CA GLU A 262 -6.74 -21.16 -25.72
C GLU A 262 -5.48 -21.91 -25.24
#